data_AF-A0A5R8MK02-F1
#
_entry.id   AF-A0A5R8MK02-F1
#
_cell.length_a   1.000
_cell.length_b   1.000
_cell.length_c   1.000
_cell.angle_alpha   90.00
_cell.angle_beta   90.00
_cell.angle_gamma   90.00
#
_symmetry.space_group_name_H-M   'P 1'
#
loop_
_entity.id
_entity.type
_entity.pdbx_description
1 polymer ?
#
loop_
_entity_poly.entity_id
_entity_poly.type
_entity_poly.pdbx_seq_one_letter_code
_entity_poly.pdbx_strand_id
1 'polypeptide(L)'
;MNLPPTGRTAEDLLTEIAKLKGNDLPVRGGQVTAYVYDTGRAEIGEAAARAYAEMLEVNCLDPTAFPSVVEMERQVVGAVADLLGGGHGIFTSGGTESIMLAVKAARDAAGRSRPTLVLPVTA
;
A
#
# COMPACT_ATOMS: atom_id res chain seq x y z
N MET A 1 -6.17 3.63 -28.17
CA MET A 1 -7.01 2.52 -27.69
C MET A 1 -8.33 3.14 -27.28
N ASN A 2 -9.45 2.76 -27.89
CA ASN A 2 -10.76 3.35 -27.63
C ASN A 2 -11.61 2.40 -26.79
N LEU A 3 -12.54 2.93 -26.01
CA LEU A 3 -13.56 2.12 -25.34
C LEU A 3 -14.35 1.32 -26.39
N PRO A 4 -14.58 0.01 -26.17
CA PRO A 4 -15.36 -0.79 -27.10
C PRO A 4 -16.82 -0.29 -27.15
N PRO A 5 -17.48 -0.36 -28.31
CA PRO A 5 -18.86 0.09 -28.47
C PRO A 5 -19.86 -0.76 -27.65
N THR A 6 -19.46 -1.97 -27.25
CA THR A 6 -20.22 -2.87 -26.39
C THR A 6 -19.33 -3.40 -25.26
N GLY A 7 -19.91 -3.53 -24.07
CA GLY A 7 -19.22 -4.11 -22.92
C GLY A 7 -18.89 -5.58 -23.15
N ARG A 8 -17.69 -5.99 -22.76
CA ARG A 8 -17.28 -7.40 -22.74
C ARG A 8 -17.79 -8.08 -21.47
N THR A 9 -17.93 -9.41 -21.52
CA THR A 9 -18.28 -10.18 -20.33
C THR A 9 -17.11 -10.17 -19.33
N ALA A 10 -17.41 -10.38 -18.04
CA ALA A 10 -16.38 -10.53 -17.04
C ALA A 10 -15.43 -11.70 -17.35
N GLU A 11 -15.97 -12.81 -17.88
CA GLU A 11 -15.21 -13.99 -18.27
C GLU A 11 -14.18 -13.68 -19.37
N ASP A 12 -14.59 -12.92 -20.39
CA ASP A 12 -13.70 -12.50 -21.47
C ASP A 12 -12.54 -11.63 -20.94
N LEU A 13 -12.82 -10.76 -19.97
CA LEU A 13 -11.84 -9.87 -19.36
C LEU A 13 -10.87 -10.65 -18.45
N LEU A 14 -11.38 -11.56 -17.62
CA LEU A 14 -10.57 -12.39 -16.73
C LEU A 14 -9.67 -13.36 -17.51
N THR A 15 -10.18 -13.92 -18.63
CA THR A 15 -9.38 -14.74 -19.55
C THR A 15 -8.23 -13.95 -20.15
N GLU A 16 -8.47 -12.71 -20.56
CA GLU A 16 -7.41 -11.84 -21.08
C GLU A 16 -6.38 -11.49 -20.01
N ILE A 17 -6.82 -11.13 -18.80
CA ILE A 17 -5.93 -10.87 -17.66
C ILE A 17 -5.04 -12.10 -17.39
N ALA A 18 -5.61 -13.31 -17.38
CA ALA A 18 -4.85 -14.55 -17.19
C ALA A 18 -3.79 -14.76 -18.29
N LYS A 19 -4.14 -14.46 -19.56
CA LYS A 19 -3.20 -14.53 -20.68
C LYS A 19 -2.06 -13.51 -20.54
N LEU A 20 -2.37 -12.27 -20.17
CA LEU A 20 -1.37 -11.20 -19.99
C LEU A 20 -0.41 -11.56 -18.85
N LYS A 21 -0.94 -12.04 -17.71
CA LYS A 21 -0.17 -12.50 -16.55
C LYS A 21 0.76 -13.66 -16.85
N GLY A 22 0.53 -14.41 -17.94
CA GLY A 22 1.46 -15.47 -18.38
C GLY A 22 2.86 -14.96 -18.73
N ASN A 23 3.03 -13.64 -18.92
CA ASN A 23 4.33 -13.00 -19.16
C ASN A 23 4.98 -12.43 -17.88
N ASP A 24 4.30 -12.46 -16.74
CA ASP A 24 4.81 -11.90 -15.49
C ASP A 24 5.81 -12.86 -14.82
N LEU A 25 6.69 -12.30 -14.00
CA LEU A 25 7.53 -13.10 -13.10
C LEU A 25 6.66 -13.85 -12.08
N PRO A 26 7.08 -15.06 -11.65
CA PRO A 26 6.31 -15.83 -10.69
C PRO A 26 6.26 -15.11 -9.35
N VAL A 27 5.06 -14.66 -8.95
CA VAL A 27 4.84 -13.96 -7.68
C VAL A 27 4.90 -14.87 -6.44
N ARG A 28 5.11 -16.18 -6.64
CA ARG A 28 5.23 -17.19 -5.58
C ARG A 28 6.51 -17.99 -5.75
N GLY A 29 7.01 -18.54 -4.66
CA GLY A 29 8.20 -19.40 -4.65
C GLY A 29 9.50 -18.66 -4.35
N GLY A 30 9.43 -17.39 -3.91
CA GLY A 30 10.55 -16.65 -3.33
C GLY A 30 11.68 -16.25 -4.28
N GLN A 31 11.51 -16.38 -5.60
CA GLN A 31 12.57 -16.12 -6.58
C GLN A 31 12.60 -14.69 -7.13
N VAL A 32 11.68 -13.82 -6.72
CA VAL A 32 11.53 -12.45 -7.26
C VAL A 32 11.82 -11.41 -6.18
N THR A 33 13.09 -11.35 -5.77
CA THR A 33 13.56 -10.42 -4.73
C THR A 33 13.32 -8.96 -5.13
N ALA A 34 13.01 -8.10 -4.15
CA ALA A 34 12.69 -6.67 -4.30
C ALA A 34 11.33 -6.31 -4.93
N TYR A 35 10.66 -7.23 -5.62
CA TYR A 35 9.34 -6.93 -6.23
C TYR A 35 8.19 -7.57 -5.46
N VAL A 36 8.31 -8.84 -5.08
CA VAL A 36 7.26 -9.55 -4.33
C VAL A 36 7.85 -10.17 -3.07
N TYR A 37 7.36 -9.71 -1.92
CA TYR A 37 7.69 -10.27 -0.62
C TYR A 37 6.73 -11.42 -0.30
N ASP A 38 6.96 -12.56 -0.93
CA ASP A 38 6.20 -13.79 -0.69
C ASP A 38 6.50 -14.34 0.71
N THR A 39 5.46 -14.50 1.53
CA THR A 39 5.58 -15.05 2.89
C THR A 39 5.81 -16.56 2.89
N GLY A 40 5.59 -17.23 1.75
CA GLY A 40 5.59 -18.70 1.65
C GLY A 40 4.41 -19.37 2.36
N ARG A 41 3.45 -18.60 2.86
CA ARG A 41 2.31 -19.07 3.65
C ARG A 41 1.00 -18.75 2.94
N ALA A 42 0.39 -19.78 2.35
CA ALA A 42 -0.81 -19.64 1.52
C ALA A 42 -1.99 -19.05 2.32
N GLU A 43 -2.13 -19.42 3.59
CA GLU A 43 -3.18 -18.96 4.49
C GLU A 43 -3.13 -17.45 4.74
N ILE A 44 -1.93 -16.84 4.71
CA ILE A 44 -1.79 -15.38 4.85
C ILE A 44 -2.32 -14.69 3.59
N GLY A 45 -1.93 -15.19 2.41
CA GLY A 45 -2.39 -14.63 1.14
C GLY A 45 -3.90 -14.76 0.96
N GLU A 46 -4.48 -15.88 1.36
CA GLU A 46 -5.93 -16.10 1.32
C GLU A 46 -6.67 -15.15 2.27
N ALA A 47 -6.20 -15.00 3.51
CA ALA A 47 -6.78 -14.08 4.46
C ALA A 47 -6.74 -12.62 3.97
N ALA A 48 -5.60 -12.18 3.41
CA ALA A 48 -5.45 -10.83 2.85
C ALA A 48 -6.38 -10.59 1.65
N ALA A 49 -6.50 -11.57 0.74
CA ALA A 49 -7.40 -11.46 -0.42
C ALA A 49 -8.87 -11.34 0.01
N ARG A 50 -9.28 -12.10 1.03
CA ARG A 50 -10.64 -12.01 1.59
C ARG A 50 -10.88 -10.67 2.27
N ALA A 51 -9.95 -10.19 3.08
CA ALA A 51 -10.06 -8.87 3.71
C ALA A 51 -10.15 -7.74 2.67
N TYR A 52 -9.38 -7.82 1.57
CA TYR A 52 -9.48 -6.87 0.48
C TYR A 52 -10.87 -6.87 -0.18
N ALA A 53 -11.45 -8.05 -0.43
CA ALA A 53 -12.78 -8.16 -1.00
C ALA A 53 -13.88 -7.54 -0.10
N GLU A 54 -13.79 -7.72 1.22
CA GLU A 54 -14.71 -7.10 2.20
C GLU A 54 -14.60 -5.56 2.21
N MET A 55 -13.44 -5.01 1.83
CA MET A 55 -13.15 -3.57 1.89
C MET A 55 -13.21 -2.89 0.51
N LEU A 56 -13.61 -3.60 -0.54
CA LEU A 56 -13.50 -3.15 -1.94
C LEU A 56 -14.21 -1.82 -2.22
N GLU A 57 -15.33 -1.56 -1.54
CA GLU A 57 -16.16 -0.35 -1.72
C GLU A 57 -15.86 0.74 -0.69
N VAL A 58 -14.96 0.49 0.28
CA VAL A 58 -14.69 1.38 1.39
C VAL A 58 -13.66 2.44 1.00
N ASN A 59 -13.92 3.70 1.38
CA ASN A 59 -13.05 4.84 1.11
C ASN A 59 -12.47 5.42 2.41
N CYS A 60 -11.16 5.63 2.48
CA CYS A 60 -10.47 6.16 3.65
C CYS A 60 -10.60 7.69 3.84
N LEU A 61 -11.27 8.41 2.92
CA LEU A 61 -11.32 9.89 2.93
C LEU A 61 -12.14 10.46 4.10
N ASP A 62 -13.30 9.89 4.39
CA ASP A 62 -14.19 10.36 5.46
C ASP A 62 -14.16 9.37 6.64
N PRO A 63 -13.42 9.67 7.71
CA PRO A 63 -13.30 8.80 8.88
C PRO A 63 -14.61 8.66 9.67
N THR A 64 -15.59 9.55 9.44
CA THR A 64 -16.90 9.46 10.10
C THR A 64 -17.85 8.52 9.36
N ALA A 65 -17.70 8.39 8.04
CA ALA A 65 -18.47 7.47 7.23
C ALA A 65 -17.96 6.02 7.37
N PHE A 66 -16.65 5.82 7.52
CA PHE A 66 -16.02 4.50 7.56
C PHE A 66 -15.10 4.32 8.79
N PRO A 67 -15.68 4.24 10.00
CA PRO A 67 -14.89 4.14 11.24
C PRO A 67 -14.08 2.84 11.36
N SER A 68 -14.42 1.79 10.61
CA SER A 68 -13.66 0.55 10.57
C SER A 68 -12.23 0.76 10.07
N VAL A 69 -12.04 1.60 9.05
CA VAL A 69 -10.72 1.93 8.50
C VAL A 69 -9.86 2.61 9.56
N VAL A 70 -10.42 3.58 10.27
CA VAL A 70 -9.71 4.33 11.32
C VAL A 70 -9.20 3.37 12.40
N GLU A 71 -10.03 2.43 12.84
CA GLU A 71 -9.61 1.46 13.85
C GLU A 71 -8.53 0.51 13.33
N MET A 72 -8.64 0.02 12.08
CA MET A 72 -7.60 -0.83 11.48
C MET A 72 -6.27 -0.09 11.31
N GLU A 73 -6.29 1.15 10.83
CA GLU A 73 -5.08 1.98 10.71
C GLU A 73 -4.45 2.23 12.08
N ARG A 74 -5.26 2.52 13.11
CA ARG A 74 -4.79 2.70 14.49
C ARG A 74 -4.09 1.47 15.02
N GLN A 75 -4.64 0.28 14.76
CA GLN A 75 -4.02 -0.99 15.19
C GLN A 75 -2.68 -1.24 14.48
N VAL A 76 -2.60 -1.00 13.18
CA VAL A 76 -1.34 -1.18 12.42
C VAL A 76 -0.28 -0.19 12.90
N VAL A 77 -0.62 1.09 13.01
CA VAL A 77 0.31 2.12 13.48
C VAL A 77 0.76 1.85 14.92
N GLY A 78 -0.16 1.44 15.79
CA GLY A 78 0.15 1.07 17.18
C GLY A 78 1.12 -0.10 17.27
N ALA A 79 0.87 -1.19 16.54
CA ALA A 79 1.75 -2.36 16.52
C ALA A 79 3.17 -2.02 16.03
N VAL A 80 3.29 -1.17 15.00
CA VAL A 80 4.60 -0.70 14.51
C VAL A 80 5.28 0.22 15.53
N ALA A 81 4.53 1.12 16.17
CA ALA A 81 5.08 1.98 17.21
C ALA A 81 5.63 1.15 18.38
N ASP A 82 4.87 0.16 18.88
CA ASP A 82 5.32 -0.73 19.95
C ASP A 82 6.59 -1.50 19.56
N LEU A 83 6.66 -2.01 18.32
CA LEU A 83 7.84 -2.70 17.80
C LEU A 83 9.09 -1.80 17.74
N LEU A 84 8.91 -0.50 17.48
CA LEU A 84 9.99 0.48 17.35
C LEU A 84 10.33 1.21 18.67
N GLY A 85 9.74 0.81 19.80
CA GLY A 85 10.02 1.40 21.11
C GLY A 85 9.14 2.59 21.48
N GLY A 86 7.98 2.72 20.85
CA GLY A 86 6.97 3.75 21.06
C GLY A 86 6.94 4.82 19.98
N GLY A 87 5.91 5.67 20.01
CA GLY A 87 5.76 6.82 19.11
C GLY A 87 4.35 7.03 18.57
N HIS A 88 4.23 7.96 17.64
CA HIS A 88 3.00 8.27 16.91
C HIS A 88 3.30 8.33 15.41
N GLY A 89 2.30 8.04 14.60
CA GLY A 89 2.43 8.04 13.15
C GLY A 89 1.08 8.01 12.45
N ILE A 90 1.13 7.87 11.13
CA ILE A 90 -0.04 7.73 10.27
C ILE A 90 0.21 6.60 9.27
N PHE A 91 -0.85 6.00 8.78
CA PHE A 91 -0.78 5.05 7.67
C PHE A 91 -0.58 5.81 6.34
N THR A 92 0.20 5.25 5.41
CA THR A 92 0.49 5.87 4.09
C THR A 92 0.48 4.81 3.00
N SER A 93 0.45 5.24 1.73
CA SER A 93 0.44 4.34 0.57
C SER A 93 1.75 3.56 0.37
N GLY A 94 2.85 3.98 0.99
CA GLY A 94 4.14 3.29 0.89
C GLY A 94 5.33 4.12 1.38
N GLY A 95 6.53 3.55 1.26
CA GLY A 95 7.77 4.13 1.79
C GLY A 95 8.10 5.53 1.24
N THR A 96 7.87 5.77 -0.05
CA THR A 96 8.11 7.08 -0.66
C THR A 96 7.24 8.17 -0.05
N GLU A 97 5.93 7.92 0.10
CA GLU A 97 5.03 8.89 0.75
C GLU A 97 5.42 9.12 2.21
N SER A 98 5.75 8.05 2.94
CA SER A 98 6.24 8.14 4.32
C SER A 98 7.46 9.08 4.45
N ILE A 99 8.47 8.92 3.58
CA ILE A 99 9.67 9.78 3.55
C ILE A 99 9.29 11.23 3.22
N MET A 100 8.45 11.43 2.20
CA MET A 100 8.03 12.76 1.77
C MET A 100 7.28 13.51 2.87
N LEU A 101 6.40 12.84 3.61
CA LEU A 101 5.65 13.43 4.71
C LEU A 101 6.56 13.74 5.91
N ALA A 102 7.54 12.89 6.22
CA ALA A 102 8.54 13.18 7.25
C ALA A 102 9.37 14.43 6.91
N VAL A 103 9.87 14.52 5.67
CA VAL A 103 10.61 15.69 5.19
C VAL A 103 9.74 16.95 5.17
N LYS A 104 8.49 16.84 4.71
CA LYS A 104 7.53 17.95 4.74
C LYS A 104 7.29 18.45 6.16
N ALA A 105 7.04 17.55 7.12
CA ALA A 105 6.83 17.92 8.51
C ALA A 105 8.04 18.65 9.10
N ALA A 106 9.26 18.14 8.86
CA ALA A 106 10.49 18.79 9.30
C ALA A 106 10.71 20.16 8.64
N ARG A 107 10.44 20.27 7.34
CA ARG A 107 10.51 21.53 6.58
C ARG A 107 9.57 22.59 7.16
N ASP A 108 8.32 22.21 7.43
CA ASP A 108 7.30 23.11 7.96
C ASP A 108 7.64 23.52 9.41
N ALA A 109 8.12 22.58 10.22
CA ALA A 109 8.57 22.85 11.60
C ALA A 109 9.82 23.75 11.68
N ALA A 110 10.70 23.71 10.67
CA ALA A 110 11.92 24.51 10.66
C ALA A 110 11.66 26.03 10.59
N GLY A 111 10.50 26.46 10.08
CA GLY A 111 10.11 27.88 10.02
C GLY A 111 11.05 28.77 9.18
N ARG A 112 11.85 28.17 8.28
CA ARG A 112 12.81 28.86 7.42
C ARG A 112 12.30 28.92 5.99
N SER A 113 12.61 29.99 5.26
CA SER A 113 12.22 30.15 3.85
C SER A 113 12.89 29.13 2.92
N ARG A 114 14.11 28.69 3.24
CA ARG A 114 14.89 27.71 2.47
C ARG A 114 15.64 26.75 3.40
N PRO A 115 14.97 25.76 4.01
CA PRO A 115 15.62 24.75 4.82
C PRO A 115 16.51 23.83 3.96
N THR A 116 17.53 23.24 4.58
CA THR A 116 18.48 22.32 3.92
C THR A 116 18.37 20.95 4.57
N LEU A 117 18.28 19.90 3.75
CA LEU A 117 18.28 18.51 4.18
C LEU A 117 19.67 17.92 3.92
N VAL A 118 20.27 17.29 4.94
CA VAL A 118 21.56 16.61 4.84
C VAL A 118 21.31 15.11 4.97
N LEU A 119 21.76 14.34 3.99
CA LEU A 119 21.55 12.88 3.89
C LEU A 119 22.83 12.18 3.42
N PRO A 120 23.01 10.88 3.73
CA PRO A 120 24.00 10.03 3.06
C PRO A 120 23.75 9.95 1.55
N VAL A 121 24.79 9.71 0.76
CA VAL A 121 24.68 9.54 -0.71
C VAL A 121 23.90 8.30 -1.15
N THR A 122 23.63 7.39 -0.22
CA THR A 122 22.88 6.15 -0.43
C THR A 122 21.44 6.22 0.11
N ALA A 123 21.00 7.40 0.56
CA ALA A 123 19.65 7.62 1.07
C ALA A 123 18.59 7.51 -0.04
#